data_AF-A0A2H1X308-F1
#
_entry.id   AF-A0A2H1X308-F1
#
_cell.length_a   1.000
_cell.length_b   1.000
_cell.length_c   1.000
_cell.angle_alpha   90.00
_cell.angle_beta   90.00
_cell.angle_gamma   90.00
#
_symmetry.space_group_name_H-M   'P 1'
#
loop_
_entity.id
_entity.type
_entity.pdbx_description
1 polymer ?
#
loop_
_entity_poly.entity_id
_entity_poly.type
_entity_poly.pdbx_seq_one_letter_code
_entity_poly.pdbx_strand_id
1 'polypeptide(L)'
;MPKIYEEITYIYVGNIVKEMKLDSMNMTIGFRISKLVAPIVGNVICLSRAQFSAVKMSNPDYKAATSIHEFTVKNIKGEDVKLDVYKGHVCIIVNVASQCGLTANNYKQLNELYEKYAEDKGLRILAFPCNQFAGQEPGNPEDIVCFASERKVKFDLFEKIDVNGDGASPLWKFLKHKQGGTLGNFVKWNFTKFIVDKDGVPVERHGPNVDPLDLVKSLEKYW
;
A
#
# COMPACT_ATOMS: atom_id res chain seq x y z
N MET A 1 40.36 6.15 28.26
CA MET A 1 38.96 6.35 28.73
C MET A 1 38.13 6.77 27.53
N PRO A 2 37.06 6.04 27.15
CA PRO A 2 36.20 6.45 26.05
C PRO A 2 35.33 7.63 26.50
N LYS A 3 35.20 8.65 25.64
CA LYS A 3 34.28 9.77 25.85
C LYS A 3 32.86 9.28 25.62
N ILE A 4 32.00 9.46 26.61
CA ILE A 4 30.55 9.24 26.50
C ILE A 4 30.01 10.41 25.68
N TYR A 5 29.30 10.14 24.59
CA TYR A 5 28.57 11.15 23.84
C TYR A 5 27.13 11.13 24.34
N GLU A 6 26.63 12.27 24.82
CA GLU A 6 25.20 12.45 25.12
C GLU A 6 24.45 12.58 23.77
N GLU A 7 23.57 11.62 23.47
CA GLU A 7 22.62 11.77 22.37
C GLU A 7 21.41 12.57 22.87
N ILE A 8 21.26 13.79 22.35
CA ILE A 8 20.06 14.59 22.58
C ILE A 8 19.05 14.27 21.48
N THR A 9 17.94 13.66 21.87
CA THR A 9 16.83 13.34 20.96
C THR A 9 15.74 14.39 21.10
N TYR A 10 15.44 15.11 20.02
CA TYR A 10 14.33 16.05 19.95
C TYR A 10 13.09 15.39 19.37
N ILE A 11 11.96 15.46 20.07
CA ILE A 11 10.67 14.98 19.58
C ILE A 11 9.81 16.20 19.23
N TYR A 12 9.31 16.23 17.99
CA TYR A 12 8.43 17.28 17.50
C TYR A 12 6.98 16.83 17.67
N VAL A 13 6.23 17.55 18.52
CA VAL A 13 4.77 17.42 18.62
C VAL A 13 4.16 18.77 18.25
N GLY A 14 3.84 18.94 16.97
CA GLY A 14 3.38 20.22 16.41
C GLY A 14 4.46 21.32 16.46
N ASN A 15 4.06 22.57 16.71
CA ASN A 15 4.95 23.75 16.71
C ASN A 15 5.71 23.99 18.03
N ILE A 16 5.79 22.99 18.91
CA ILE A 16 6.43 23.13 20.23
C ILE A 16 7.64 22.19 20.28
N VAL A 17 8.83 22.75 20.54
CA VAL A 17 10.04 21.97 20.79
C VAL A 17 10.10 21.61 22.26
N LYS A 18 10.15 20.31 22.57
CA LYS A 18 10.37 19.81 23.93
C LYS A 18 11.70 19.09 23.98
N GLU A 19 12.51 19.44 24.98
CA GLU A 19 13.79 18.81 25.26
C GLU A 19 13.56 17.64 26.22
N MET A 20 13.98 16.44 25.83
CA MET A 20 14.03 15.27 26.70
C MET A 20 15.49 14.88 26.89
N LYS A 21 15.94 14.81 28.14
CA LYS A 21 17.19 14.17 28.49
C LYS A 21 16.93 12.70 28.81
N LEU A 22 17.59 11.80 28.08
CA LEU A 22 17.66 10.39 28.42
C LEU A 22 18.92 10.18 29.26
N ASP A 23 18.76 10.09 30.57
CA ASP A 23 19.80 9.52 31.43
C ASP A 23 19.49 8.05 31.68
N SER A 24 20.50 7.19 31.49
CA SER A 24 20.41 5.78 31.85
C SER A 24 20.29 5.67 33.37
N MET A 25 19.05 5.48 33.83
CA MET A 25 18.55 5.20 35.19
C MET A 25 17.58 6.30 35.69
N ASN A 26 16.29 5.96 35.66
CA ASN A 26 15.12 6.64 36.26
C ASN A 26 14.57 7.90 35.55
N MET A 27 13.36 7.72 35.00
CA MET A 27 12.52 8.72 34.35
C MET A 27 11.95 9.72 35.37
N THR A 28 12.38 10.98 35.33
CA THR A 28 11.71 12.10 36.03
C THR A 28 11.64 13.32 35.11
N ILE A 29 10.43 13.87 34.90
CA ILE A 29 10.18 15.03 34.02
C ILE A 29 10.27 16.31 34.85
N GLY A 30 11.30 17.13 34.64
CA GLY A 30 11.42 18.46 35.23
C GLY A 30 11.05 19.56 34.24
N PHE A 31 10.13 20.46 34.62
CA PHE A 31 9.76 21.64 33.83
C PHE A 31 10.49 22.89 34.33
N ARG A 32 11.17 23.62 33.44
CA ARG A 32 11.65 24.98 33.70
C ARG A 32 11.25 25.91 32.56
N ILE A 33 10.62 27.02 32.90
CA ILE A 33 10.25 28.11 31.99
C ILE A 33 11.23 29.25 32.20
N SER A 34 12.07 29.54 31.21
CA SER A 34 12.95 30.71 31.20
C SER A 34 12.42 31.71 30.18
N LYS A 35 11.97 32.88 30.65
CA LYS A 35 11.65 34.03 29.78
C LYS A 35 12.96 34.59 29.21
N LEU A 36 13.05 34.74 27.89
CA LEU A 36 14.14 35.46 27.24
C LEU A 36 13.64 36.84 26.79
N VAL A 37 14.31 37.91 27.25
CA VAL A 37 14.18 39.27 26.72
C VAL A 37 15.36 39.49 25.78
N ALA A 38 15.12 39.85 24.52
CA ALA A 38 16.17 40.09 23.53
C ALA A 38 16.39 41.60 23.31
N PRO A 39 17.63 42.12 23.31
CA PRO A 39 17.91 43.44 22.77
C PRO A 39 18.13 43.36 21.25
N ILE A 40 17.53 44.31 20.55
CA ILE A 40 17.60 44.50 19.10
C ILE A 40 18.95 45.15 18.78
N VAL A 41 19.86 44.43 18.11
CA VAL A 41 20.92 45.07 17.32
C VAL A 41 21.18 44.23 16.07
N GLY A 42 21.16 44.91 14.93
CA GLY A 42 21.11 44.31 13.60
C GLY A 42 22.31 43.43 13.23
N ASN A 43 21.97 42.25 12.74
CA ASN A 43 22.43 41.71 11.47
C ASN A 43 21.43 40.62 11.10
N VAL A 44 20.65 40.86 10.05
CA VAL A 44 19.65 39.91 9.56
C VAL A 44 20.39 38.75 8.89
N ILE A 45 20.81 37.78 9.70
CA ILE A 45 21.14 36.45 9.18
C ILE A 45 19.78 35.85 8.82
N CYS A 46 19.47 35.89 7.53
CA CYS A 46 18.31 35.23 6.97
C CYS A 46 18.51 33.72 7.18
N LEU A 47 18.01 33.20 8.30
CA LEU A 47 17.85 31.76 8.53
C LEU A 47 16.83 31.28 7.50
N SER A 48 17.33 30.86 6.34
CA SER A 48 16.53 30.18 5.33
C SER A 48 15.91 28.97 6.01
N ARG A 49 14.61 29.05 6.32
CA ARG A 49 13.79 27.88 6.65
C ARG A 49 14.00 26.91 5.50
N ALA A 50 14.73 25.82 5.74
CA ALA A 50 14.69 24.69 4.84
C ALA A 50 13.23 24.24 4.81
N GLN A 51 12.52 24.60 3.74
CA GLN A 51 11.21 24.07 3.47
C GLN A 51 11.43 22.60 3.15
N PHE A 52 11.12 21.71 4.10
CA PHE A 52 10.84 20.33 3.75
C PHE A 52 9.55 20.34 2.95
N SER A 53 9.67 20.55 1.63
CA SER A 53 8.60 20.24 0.71
C SER A 53 8.34 18.74 0.85
N ALA A 54 7.14 18.38 1.29
CA ALA A 54 6.66 17.02 1.13
C ALA A 54 6.77 16.69 -0.37
N VAL A 55 7.73 15.86 -0.74
CA VAL A 55 7.81 15.34 -2.10
C VAL A 55 6.50 14.60 -2.31
N LYS A 56 5.62 15.14 -3.15
CA LYS A 56 4.51 14.35 -3.70
C LYS A 56 5.17 13.16 -4.38
N MET A 57 5.14 11.99 -3.75
CA MET A 57 5.57 10.75 -4.38
C MET A 57 4.59 10.44 -5.51
N SER A 58 4.88 10.97 -6.69
CA SER A 58 4.16 10.59 -7.89
C SER A 58 4.61 9.19 -8.29
N ASN A 59 3.66 8.30 -8.55
CA ASN A 59 3.93 7.01 -9.16
C ASN A 59 4.72 7.16 -10.47
N PRO A 60 5.56 6.17 -10.84
CA PRO A 60 6.32 6.21 -12.08
C PRO A 60 5.39 6.18 -13.30
N ASP A 61 5.95 6.52 -14.47
CA ASP A 61 5.29 6.20 -15.73
C ASP A 61 5.18 4.68 -15.87
N TYR A 62 3.94 4.20 -15.94
CA TYR A 62 3.63 2.77 -16.05
C TYR A 62 4.22 2.11 -17.30
N LYS A 63 4.59 2.88 -18.34
CA LYS A 63 5.25 2.35 -19.54
C LYS A 63 6.74 2.08 -19.31
N ALA A 64 7.38 2.87 -18.44
CA ALA A 64 8.80 2.76 -18.14
C ALA A 64 9.10 1.87 -16.92
N ALA A 65 8.13 1.72 -16.02
CA ALA A 65 8.25 0.87 -14.85
C ALA A 65 8.59 -0.58 -15.21
N THR A 66 9.33 -1.24 -14.33
CA THR A 66 9.74 -2.63 -14.49
C THR A 66 9.14 -3.54 -13.43
N SER A 67 8.79 -3.00 -12.26
CA SER A 67 8.27 -3.75 -11.12
C SER A 67 7.12 -3.04 -10.40
N ILE A 68 6.21 -3.80 -9.77
CA ILE A 68 5.17 -3.24 -8.89
C ILE A 68 5.78 -2.49 -7.69
N HIS A 69 7.01 -2.82 -7.30
CA HIS A 69 7.69 -2.25 -6.12
C HIS A 69 7.98 -0.74 -6.26
N GLU A 70 7.89 -0.21 -7.47
CA GLU A 70 8.06 1.21 -7.76
C GLU A 70 6.78 2.02 -7.48
N PHE A 71 5.64 1.35 -7.28
CA PHE A 71 4.36 2.00 -7.09
C PHE A 71 4.01 2.19 -5.61
N THR A 72 3.33 3.29 -5.33
CA THR A 72 2.65 3.59 -4.08
C THR A 72 1.15 3.64 -4.34
N VAL A 73 0.39 2.96 -3.49
CA VAL A 73 -1.08 2.90 -3.51
C VAL A 73 -1.63 3.31 -2.16
N LYS A 74 -2.94 3.49 -2.05
CA LYS A 74 -3.60 3.77 -0.78
C LYS A 74 -4.20 2.51 -0.19
N ASN A 75 -3.92 2.23 1.08
CA ASN A 75 -4.65 1.18 1.80
C ASN A 75 -6.12 1.59 2.02
N ILE A 76 -6.94 0.69 2.56
CA ILE A 76 -8.37 0.99 2.78
C ILE A 76 -8.63 2.16 3.76
N LYS A 77 -7.62 2.59 4.53
CA LYS A 77 -7.67 3.76 5.43
C LYS A 77 -7.21 5.06 4.76
N GLY A 78 -6.81 5.02 3.48
CA GLY A 78 -6.32 6.16 2.70
C GLY A 78 -4.83 6.48 2.89
N GLU A 79 -4.10 5.64 3.64
CA GLU A 79 -2.67 5.82 3.91
C GLU A 79 -1.83 5.29 2.75
N ASP A 80 -0.75 5.98 2.42
CA ASP A 80 0.14 5.58 1.34
C ASP A 80 0.96 4.33 1.73
N VAL A 81 0.91 3.31 0.88
CA VAL A 81 1.66 2.06 0.99
C VAL A 81 2.51 1.91 -0.26
N LYS A 82 3.83 1.98 -0.09
CA LYS A 82 4.77 1.61 -1.14
C LYS A 82 4.79 0.10 -1.27
N LEU A 83 4.64 -0.40 -2.50
CA LEU A 83 4.51 -1.84 -2.75
C LEU A 83 5.85 -2.60 -2.66
N ASP A 84 6.98 -1.93 -2.42
CA ASP A 84 8.25 -2.61 -2.17
C ASP A 84 8.26 -3.44 -0.88
N VAL A 85 7.27 -3.26 0.00
CA VAL A 85 6.99 -4.16 1.13
C VAL A 85 6.70 -5.60 0.70
N TYR A 86 6.31 -5.82 -0.57
CA TYR A 86 6.03 -7.13 -1.14
C TYR A 86 7.24 -7.77 -1.86
N LYS A 87 8.43 -7.17 -1.77
CA LYS A 87 9.65 -7.76 -2.34
C LYS A 87 9.89 -9.16 -1.79
N GLY A 88 10.23 -10.10 -2.69
CA GLY A 88 10.47 -11.50 -2.32
C GLY A 88 9.20 -12.34 -2.19
N HIS A 89 8.01 -11.75 -2.34
CA HIS A 89 6.74 -12.44 -2.25
C HIS A 89 6.11 -12.66 -3.63
N VAL A 90 5.54 -13.84 -3.85
CA VAL A 90 4.61 -14.05 -4.97
C VAL A 90 3.29 -13.38 -4.62
N CYS A 91 2.78 -12.52 -5.49
CA CYS A 91 1.57 -11.76 -5.23
C CYS A 91 0.44 -12.10 -6.19
N ILE A 92 -0.79 -12.17 -5.66
CA ILE A 92 -2.02 -12.08 -6.47
C ILE A 92 -2.58 -10.67 -6.31
N ILE A 93 -2.68 -9.94 -7.42
CA ILE A 93 -3.37 -8.63 -7.44
C ILE A 93 -4.73 -8.82 -8.12
N VAL A 94 -5.81 -8.45 -7.43
CA VAL A 94 -7.18 -8.74 -7.87
C VAL A 94 -8.11 -7.53 -7.69
N ASN A 95 -8.96 -7.25 -8.69
CA ASN A 95 -10.04 -6.28 -8.54
C ASN A 95 -11.27 -6.97 -7.96
N VAL A 96 -11.82 -6.44 -6.89
CA VAL A 96 -12.91 -7.07 -6.14
C VAL A 96 -14.18 -6.20 -6.15
N ALA A 97 -15.30 -6.86 -5.87
CA ALA A 97 -16.60 -6.23 -5.70
C ALA A 97 -17.44 -7.05 -4.71
N SER A 98 -18.37 -6.39 -4.02
CA SER A 98 -19.15 -6.88 -2.90
C SER A 98 -20.51 -7.38 -3.37
N GLN A 99 -21.04 -6.83 -4.47
CA GLN A 99 -22.36 -7.13 -5.02
C GLN A 99 -22.28 -7.82 -6.39
N CYS A 100 -21.28 -8.70 -6.56
CA CYS A 100 -21.11 -9.49 -7.78
C CYS A 100 -21.50 -10.96 -7.53
N GLY A 101 -22.06 -11.63 -8.54
CA GLY A 101 -22.40 -13.07 -8.44
C GLY A 101 -21.18 -13.97 -8.19
N LEU A 102 -19.97 -13.49 -8.46
CA LEU A 102 -18.71 -14.20 -8.23
C LEU A 102 -18.11 -13.96 -6.84
N THR A 103 -18.67 -13.03 -6.07
CA THR A 103 -18.08 -12.53 -4.81
C THR A 103 -17.94 -13.62 -3.77
N ALA A 104 -18.98 -14.41 -3.51
CA ALA A 104 -18.96 -15.43 -2.47
C ALA A 104 -17.85 -16.46 -2.70
N ASN A 105 -17.73 -16.99 -3.92
CA ASN A 105 -16.71 -17.97 -4.26
C ASN A 105 -15.30 -17.37 -4.26
N ASN A 106 -15.12 -16.19 -4.84
CA ASN A 106 -13.79 -15.58 -4.94
C ASN A 106 -13.21 -15.22 -3.57
N TYR A 107 -13.97 -14.56 -2.69
CA TYR A 107 -13.47 -14.21 -1.36
C TYR A 107 -13.15 -15.46 -0.52
N LYS A 108 -14.01 -16.48 -0.59
CA LYS A 108 -13.77 -17.76 0.09
C LYS A 108 -12.45 -18.39 -0.38
N GLN A 109 -12.29 -18.57 -1.69
CA GLN A 109 -11.12 -19.25 -2.24
C GLN A 109 -9.82 -18.43 -2.11
N LEU A 110 -9.88 -17.10 -2.16
CA LEU A 110 -8.71 -16.24 -1.89
C LEU A 110 -8.26 -16.36 -0.43
N ASN A 111 -9.18 -16.43 0.53
CA ASN A 111 -8.85 -16.70 1.92
C ASN A 111 -8.21 -18.08 2.08
N GLU A 112 -8.77 -19.12 1.46
CA GLU A 112 -8.22 -20.47 1.51
C GLU A 112 -6.79 -20.53 0.93
N LEU A 113 -6.53 -19.86 -0.19
CA LEU A 113 -5.17 -19.73 -0.73
C LEU A 113 -4.23 -19.04 0.25
N TYR A 114 -4.66 -17.90 0.80
CA TYR A 114 -3.82 -17.11 1.71
C TYR A 114 -3.47 -17.93 2.96
N GLU A 115 -4.46 -18.56 3.59
CA GLU A 115 -4.24 -19.43 4.75
C GLU A 115 -3.24 -20.55 4.48
N LYS A 116 -3.32 -21.16 3.29
CA LYS A 116 -2.51 -22.32 2.96
C LYS A 116 -1.08 -21.97 2.58
N TYR A 117 -0.85 -20.80 1.97
CA TYR A 117 0.42 -20.50 1.29
C TYR A 117 1.11 -19.20 1.76
N ALA A 118 0.47 -18.37 2.58
CA ALA A 118 1.07 -17.09 2.98
C ALA A 118 2.34 -17.26 3.83
N GLU A 119 2.34 -18.21 4.77
CA GLU A 119 3.49 -18.45 5.65
C GLU A 119 4.55 -19.31 4.95
N ASP A 120 4.18 -20.50 4.47
CA ASP A 120 5.14 -21.48 3.97
C ASP A 120 5.73 -21.14 2.59
N LYS A 121 4.95 -20.43 1.75
CA LYS A 121 5.34 -20.06 0.37
C LYS A 121 5.47 -18.56 0.16
N GLY A 122 5.21 -17.76 1.19
CA GLY A 122 5.30 -16.31 1.11
C GLY A 122 4.24 -15.69 0.18
N LEU A 123 3.09 -16.33 -0.03
CA LEU A 123 2.01 -15.76 -0.85
C LEU A 123 1.46 -14.47 -0.24
N ARG A 124 1.25 -13.44 -1.06
CA ARG A 124 0.54 -12.21 -0.67
C ARG A 124 -0.61 -11.96 -1.64
N ILE A 125 -1.71 -11.40 -1.14
CA ILE A 125 -2.87 -11.07 -1.97
C ILE A 125 -3.20 -9.59 -1.73
N LEU A 126 -3.31 -8.83 -2.81
CA LEU A 126 -3.62 -7.41 -2.79
C LEU A 126 -4.98 -7.22 -3.50
N ALA A 127 -6.01 -6.91 -2.72
CA ALA A 127 -7.37 -6.74 -3.21
C ALA A 127 -7.72 -5.26 -3.37
N PHE A 128 -8.15 -4.89 -4.59
CA PHE A 128 -8.54 -3.52 -4.96
C PHE A 128 -10.02 -3.47 -5.30
N PRO A 129 -10.88 -2.90 -4.42
CA PRO A 129 -12.28 -2.65 -4.73
C PRO A 129 -12.42 -1.80 -6.01
N CYS A 130 -13.40 -2.11 -6.85
CA CYS A 130 -13.62 -1.35 -8.10
C CYS A 130 -15.11 -1.31 -8.49
N ASN A 131 -15.63 -0.10 -8.73
CA ASN A 131 -17.06 0.08 -9.04
C ASN A 131 -17.38 0.18 -10.54
N GLN A 132 -16.37 0.02 -11.42
CA GLN A 132 -16.54 0.21 -12.87
C GLN A 132 -17.38 -0.89 -13.55
N PHE A 133 -17.67 -1.98 -12.86
CA PHE A 133 -18.34 -3.16 -13.42
C PHE A 133 -19.76 -3.27 -12.85
N ALA A 134 -20.72 -2.75 -13.61
CA ALA A 134 -22.14 -2.73 -13.26
C ALA A 134 -22.47 -2.14 -11.88
N GLY A 135 -21.63 -1.24 -11.36
CA GLY A 135 -21.87 -0.59 -10.07
C GLY A 135 -21.84 -1.55 -8.87
N GLN A 136 -21.11 -2.67 -8.97
CA GLN A 136 -21.14 -3.75 -7.97
C GLN A 136 -20.26 -3.51 -6.73
N GLU A 137 -19.63 -2.34 -6.61
CA GLU A 137 -18.90 -1.88 -5.43
C GLU A 137 -19.32 -0.45 -5.02
N PRO A 138 -20.60 -0.23 -4.71
CA PRO A 138 -21.14 1.12 -4.49
C PRO A 138 -20.71 1.70 -3.13
N GLY A 139 -20.42 0.85 -2.14
CA GLY A 139 -20.14 1.24 -0.76
C GLY A 139 -18.91 2.15 -0.60
N ASN A 140 -18.89 2.89 0.50
CA ASN A 140 -17.73 3.70 0.90
C ASN A 140 -16.64 2.81 1.54
N PRO A 141 -15.46 3.35 1.92
CA PRO A 141 -14.41 2.55 2.56
C PRO A 141 -14.90 1.79 3.81
N GLU A 142 -15.76 2.38 4.62
CA GLU A 142 -16.29 1.77 5.85
C GLU A 142 -17.17 0.55 5.54
N ASP A 143 -18.06 0.66 4.54
CA ASP A 143 -18.92 -0.44 4.08
C ASP A 143 -18.06 -1.61 3.57
N ILE A 144 -17.00 -1.29 2.81
CA ILE A 144 -16.08 -2.26 2.24
C ILE A 144 -15.30 -2.99 3.34
N VAL A 145 -14.83 -2.27 4.37
CA VAL A 145 -14.17 -2.87 5.54
C VAL A 145 -15.13 -3.78 6.29
N CYS A 146 -16.37 -3.35 6.50
CA CYS A 146 -17.39 -4.16 7.17
C CYS A 146 -17.63 -5.47 6.39
N PHE A 147 -17.84 -5.36 5.08
CA PHE A 147 -18.04 -6.48 4.18
C PHE A 147 -16.87 -7.49 4.21
N ALA A 148 -15.63 -6.99 4.18
CA ALA A 148 -14.43 -7.81 4.26
C ALA A 148 -14.26 -8.48 5.64
N SER A 149 -14.62 -7.77 6.72
CA SER A 149 -14.53 -8.27 8.10
C SER A 149 -15.50 -9.42 8.36
N GLU A 150 -16.75 -9.33 7.88
CA GLU A 150 -17.74 -10.42 7.96
C GLU A 150 -17.25 -11.71 7.28
N ARG A 151 -16.43 -11.56 6.23
CA ARG A 151 -15.82 -12.67 5.49
C ARG A 151 -14.47 -13.09 6.03
N LYS A 152 -14.01 -12.46 7.11
CA LYS A 152 -12.70 -12.72 7.74
C LYS A 152 -11.57 -12.65 6.72
N VAL A 153 -11.57 -11.63 5.86
CA VAL A 153 -10.50 -11.41 4.88
C VAL A 153 -9.15 -11.34 5.60
N LYS A 154 -8.19 -12.15 5.14
CA LYS A 154 -6.86 -12.30 5.77
C LYS A 154 -5.72 -11.58 5.04
N PHE A 155 -6.03 -11.03 3.88
CA PHE A 155 -5.07 -10.41 2.98
C PHE A 155 -5.32 -8.90 2.87
N ASP A 156 -4.41 -8.21 2.17
CA ASP A 156 -4.39 -6.76 2.16
C ASP A 156 -5.52 -6.19 1.28
N LEU A 157 -6.31 -5.31 1.87
CA LEU A 157 -7.40 -4.58 1.23
C LEU A 157 -7.00 -3.12 1.04
N PHE A 158 -7.11 -2.65 -0.19
CA PHE A 158 -6.73 -1.30 -0.60
C PHE A 158 -7.94 -0.41 -0.83
N GLU A 159 -7.69 0.87 -1.05
CA GLU A 159 -8.75 1.82 -1.42
C GLU A 159 -9.42 1.42 -2.73
N LYS A 160 -10.69 1.82 -2.87
CA LYS A 160 -11.45 1.67 -4.11
C LYS A 160 -10.80 2.49 -5.23
N ILE A 161 -10.61 1.87 -6.39
CA ILE A 161 -9.93 2.49 -7.53
C ILE A 161 -10.65 2.21 -8.85
N ASP A 162 -10.29 3.00 -9.85
CA ASP A 162 -10.54 2.66 -11.24
C ASP A 162 -9.40 1.81 -11.81
N VAL A 163 -9.76 0.79 -12.58
CA VAL A 163 -8.83 -0.12 -13.24
C VAL A 163 -8.78 0.08 -14.74
N ASN A 164 -9.75 0.78 -15.32
CA ASN A 164 -9.89 1.12 -16.73
C ASN A 164 -10.04 2.63 -16.97
N GLY A 165 -9.80 3.05 -18.22
CA GLY A 165 -9.89 4.44 -18.64
C GLY A 165 -8.68 5.29 -18.24
N ASP A 166 -8.76 6.58 -18.55
CA ASP A 166 -7.69 7.55 -18.28
C ASP A 166 -7.49 7.78 -16.77
N GLY A 167 -8.55 7.63 -15.98
CA GLY A 167 -8.52 7.70 -14.52
C GLY A 167 -8.00 6.43 -13.83
N ALA A 168 -7.65 5.37 -14.57
CA ALA A 168 -7.18 4.14 -13.95
C ALA A 168 -5.92 4.36 -13.11
N SER A 169 -5.84 3.66 -11.97
CA SER A 169 -4.67 3.64 -11.10
C SER A 169 -3.39 3.34 -11.91
N PRO A 170 -2.27 4.06 -11.68
CA PRO A 170 -1.00 3.82 -12.38
C PRO A 170 -0.53 2.36 -12.31
N LEU A 171 -0.70 1.71 -11.15
CA LEU A 171 -0.42 0.29 -10.97
C LEU A 171 -1.24 -0.56 -11.96
N TRP A 172 -2.54 -0.30 -12.08
CA TRP A 172 -3.43 -1.08 -12.94
C TRP A 172 -3.17 -0.83 -14.43
N LYS A 173 -2.72 0.38 -14.80
CA LYS A 173 -2.20 0.64 -16.15
C LYS A 173 -0.94 -0.20 -16.41
N PHE A 174 -0.01 -0.28 -15.45
CA PHE A 174 1.20 -1.10 -15.53
C PHE A 174 0.88 -2.59 -15.67
N LEU A 175 0.02 -3.14 -14.80
CA LEU A 175 -0.37 -4.55 -14.84
C LEU A 175 -0.95 -4.94 -16.20
N LYS A 176 -1.89 -4.16 -16.73
CA LYS A 176 -2.49 -4.38 -18.05
C LYS A 176 -1.49 -4.18 -19.20
N HIS A 177 -0.49 -3.32 -19.02
CA HIS A 177 0.55 -3.08 -20.01
C HIS A 177 1.52 -4.27 -20.11
N LYS A 178 1.98 -4.78 -18.95
CA LYS A 178 2.87 -5.96 -18.89
C LYS A 178 2.14 -7.26 -19.23
N GLN A 179 0.90 -7.40 -18.78
CA GLN A 179 0.07 -8.58 -18.99
C GLN A 179 -1.26 -8.17 -19.65
N GLY A 180 -1.23 -8.18 -20.98
CA GLY A 180 -2.39 -7.91 -21.82
C GLY A 180 -3.51 -8.94 -21.64
N GLY A 181 -4.69 -8.64 -22.17
CA GLY A 181 -5.81 -9.58 -22.23
C GLY A 181 -6.01 -10.11 -23.65
N THR A 182 -6.95 -11.04 -23.80
CA THR A 182 -7.43 -11.47 -25.11
C THR A 182 -8.29 -10.37 -25.73
N LEU A 183 -7.96 -9.92 -26.95
CA LEU A 183 -8.66 -8.84 -27.67
C LEU A 183 -8.60 -7.48 -26.95
N GLY A 184 -7.43 -7.12 -26.43
CA GLY A 184 -7.16 -5.83 -25.77
C GLY A 184 -6.72 -6.00 -24.32
N ASN A 185 -6.25 -4.92 -23.70
CA ASN A 185 -5.69 -4.99 -22.35
C ASN A 185 -6.64 -4.56 -21.22
N PHE A 186 -7.82 -4.02 -21.53
CA PHE A 186 -8.78 -3.58 -20.51
C PHE A 186 -9.26 -4.74 -19.63
N VAL A 187 -9.55 -4.45 -18.36
CA VAL A 187 -10.15 -5.43 -17.42
C VAL A 187 -11.61 -5.59 -17.80
N LYS A 188 -12.05 -6.84 -18.02
CA LYS A 188 -13.40 -7.12 -18.57
C LYS A 188 -14.48 -7.16 -17.51
N TRP A 189 -14.15 -7.53 -16.27
CA TRP A 189 -15.10 -7.66 -15.18
C TRP A 189 -14.40 -7.68 -13.81
N ASN A 190 -15.22 -7.75 -12.75
CA ASN A 190 -14.79 -8.08 -11.39
C ASN A 190 -14.00 -9.39 -11.35
N PHE A 191 -13.05 -9.49 -10.42
CA PHE A 191 -12.22 -10.65 -10.17
C PHE A 191 -11.32 -11.07 -11.33
N THR A 192 -10.72 -10.10 -12.03
CA THR A 192 -9.51 -10.38 -12.82
C THR A 192 -8.32 -10.45 -11.87
N LYS A 193 -7.43 -11.43 -12.06
CA LYS A 193 -6.27 -11.65 -11.21
C LYS A 193 -4.98 -11.52 -12.01
N PHE A 194 -4.00 -10.84 -11.45
CA PHE A 194 -2.63 -10.85 -11.94
C PHE A 194 -1.76 -11.62 -10.97
N ILE A 195 -0.93 -12.52 -11.49
CA ILE A 195 0.15 -13.13 -10.70
C ILE A 195 1.40 -12.28 -10.95
N VAL A 196 2.05 -11.91 -9.85
CA VAL A 196 3.29 -11.14 -9.84
C VAL A 196 4.35 -11.98 -9.12
N ASP A 197 5.52 -12.12 -9.72
CA ASP A 197 6.63 -12.88 -9.14
C ASP A 197 7.34 -12.13 -7.99
N LYS A 198 8.35 -12.77 -7.41
CA LYS A 198 9.12 -12.25 -6.26
C LYS A 198 9.91 -10.97 -6.55
N ASP A 199 10.19 -10.70 -7.83
CA ASP A 199 10.87 -9.48 -8.29
C ASP A 199 9.87 -8.34 -8.58
N GLY A 200 8.59 -8.62 -8.43
CA GLY A 200 7.50 -7.68 -8.63
C GLY A 200 7.10 -7.53 -10.10
N VAL A 201 7.46 -8.49 -10.96
CA VAL A 201 7.10 -8.48 -12.38
C VAL A 201 5.78 -9.21 -12.58
N PRO A 202 4.79 -8.60 -13.27
CA PRO A 202 3.56 -9.30 -13.63
C PRO A 202 3.85 -10.40 -14.64
N VAL A 203 3.53 -11.65 -14.31
CA VAL A 203 3.91 -12.85 -15.08
C VAL A 203 2.72 -13.57 -15.71
N GLU A 204 1.53 -13.50 -15.09
CA GLU A 204 0.31 -14.07 -15.64
C GLU A 204 -0.91 -13.18 -15.36
N ARG A 205 -1.94 -13.32 -16.20
CA ARG A 205 -3.26 -12.69 -16.02
C ARG A 205 -4.37 -13.70 -16.24
N HIS A 206 -5.31 -13.71 -15.30
CA HIS A 206 -6.43 -14.64 -15.25
C HIS A 206 -7.75 -13.91 -15.22
N GLY A 207 -8.69 -14.39 -16.03
CA GLY A 207 -10.01 -13.77 -16.17
C GLY A 207 -10.95 -14.06 -14.97
N PRO A 208 -12.13 -13.42 -14.97
CA PRO A 208 -13.18 -13.66 -13.98
C PRO A 208 -13.66 -15.11 -13.91
N ASN A 209 -13.53 -15.85 -15.01
CA ASN A 209 -13.94 -17.23 -15.16
C ASN A 209 -12.92 -18.26 -14.61
N VAL A 210 -11.78 -17.81 -14.10
CA VAL A 210 -10.80 -18.66 -13.42
C VAL A 210 -11.00 -18.49 -11.91
N ASP A 211 -11.32 -19.60 -11.27
CA ASP A 211 -11.49 -19.67 -9.81
C ASP A 211 -10.14 -19.49 -9.11
N PRO A 212 -10.06 -18.79 -7.97
CA PRO A 212 -8.77 -18.58 -7.30
C PRO A 212 -8.01 -19.89 -7.00
N LEU A 213 -8.68 -20.96 -6.57
CA LEU A 213 -7.99 -22.24 -6.30
C LEU A 213 -7.36 -22.87 -7.55
N ASP A 214 -7.87 -22.61 -8.75
CA ASP A 214 -7.26 -23.09 -9.99
C ASP A 214 -5.90 -22.40 -10.26
N LEU A 215 -5.64 -21.25 -9.63
CA LEU A 215 -4.36 -20.54 -9.74
C LEU A 215 -3.20 -21.28 -9.10
N VAL A 216 -3.44 -22.27 -8.23
CA VAL A 216 -2.34 -23.02 -7.55
C VAL A 216 -1.34 -23.56 -8.57
N LYS A 217 -1.82 -24.15 -9.68
CA LYS A 217 -0.95 -24.68 -10.75
C LYS A 217 -0.07 -23.62 -11.40
N SER A 218 -0.57 -22.39 -11.50
CA SER A 218 0.21 -21.27 -12.02
C SER A 218 1.21 -20.77 -10.99
N LEU A 219 0.77 -20.62 -9.74
CA LEU A 219 1.60 -20.08 -8.68
C LEU A 219 2.78 -21.02 -8.30
N GLU A 220 2.63 -22.34 -8.49
CA GLU A 220 3.69 -23.34 -8.30
C GLU A 220 4.98 -23.07 -9.08
N LYS A 221 4.90 -22.29 -10.15
CA LYS A 221 6.06 -21.91 -10.97
C LYS A 221 6.93 -20.83 -10.32
N TYR A 222 6.43 -20.15 -9.29
CA TYR A 222 7.01 -18.89 -8.80
C TYR A 222 7.44 -18.92 -7.33
N TRP A 223 7.09 -19.95 -6.55
CA TRP A 223 7.51 -20.07 -5.15
C TRP A 223 8.69 -21.03 -4.92
#